data_AF-A0A1H7X278-F1
#
_entry.id   AF-A0A1H7X278-F1
#
_cell.length_a   1.000
_cell.length_b   1.000
_cell.length_c   1.000
_cell.angle_alpha   90.00
_cell.angle_beta   90.00
_cell.angle_gamma   90.00
#
_symmetry.space_group_name_H-M   'P 1'
#
loop_
_entity.id
_entity.type
_entity.pdbx_description
1 polymer ?
#
loop_
_entity_poly.entity_id
_entity_poly.type
_entity_poly.pdbx_seq_one_letter_code
_entity_poly.pdbx_strand_id
1 'polypeptide(L)'
;MTKFKNLHYKEKLSNYRRIVKFPTLILLFILTAYEINYLIICSIFVATMIGDLLFYGVLAKDRKYTYSSLMTDALILYAVNFLATVYVTPNVSNYIVNFNAVADNPYIFNIIISLAFIYLFWFVVLLVQKSLSNNKNNWKWKASGLFNSTLKASFLR
;
A
#
# COMPACT_ATOMS: atom_id res chain seq x y z
N MET A 1 15.73 -12.71 24.21
CA MET A 1 15.07 -12.47 22.91
C MET A 1 15.14 -13.74 22.07
N THR A 2 14.02 -14.44 21.88
CA THR A 2 13.95 -15.62 21.01
C THR A 2 14.20 -15.22 19.56
N LYS A 3 15.07 -15.95 18.86
CA LYS A 3 15.42 -15.67 17.45
C LYS A 3 14.13 -15.71 16.60
N PHE A 4 13.88 -14.65 15.84
CA PHE A 4 12.69 -14.46 14.99
C PHE A 4 12.37 -15.68 14.10
N LYS A 5 13.40 -16.46 13.73
CA LYS A 5 13.31 -17.69 12.95
C LYS A 5 12.35 -18.73 13.54
N ASN A 6 12.25 -18.83 14.88
CA ASN A 6 11.53 -19.89 15.59
C ASN A 6 10.09 -19.53 16.02
N LEU A 7 9.64 -18.31 15.78
CA LEU A 7 8.28 -17.88 16.16
C LEU A 7 7.21 -18.48 15.22
N HIS A 8 6.05 -18.82 15.79
CA HIS A 8 4.88 -19.26 15.04
C HIS A 8 4.41 -18.13 14.09
N TYR A 9 3.86 -18.44 12.92
CA TYR A 9 3.52 -17.42 11.89
C TYR A 9 2.62 -16.29 12.43
N LYS A 10 1.67 -16.65 13.31
CA LYS A 10 0.77 -15.70 14.00
C LYS A 10 1.51 -14.71 14.91
N GLU A 11 2.56 -15.16 15.59
CA GLU A 11 3.40 -14.33 16.46
C GLU A 11 4.34 -13.44 15.66
N LYS A 12 4.90 -13.96 14.56
CA LYS A 12 5.69 -13.16 13.59
C LYS A 12 4.86 -12.01 13.04
N LEU A 13 3.60 -12.26 12.69
CA LEU A 13 2.67 -11.27 12.18
C LEU A 13 2.31 -10.21 13.23
N SER A 14 2.07 -10.63 14.48
CA SER A 14 1.83 -9.70 15.59
C SER A 14 3.04 -8.81 15.86
N ASN A 15 4.24 -9.39 15.91
CA ASN A 15 5.48 -8.65 16.12
C ASN A 15 5.78 -7.69 14.97
N TYR A 16 5.58 -8.10 13.71
CA TYR A 16 5.76 -7.22 12.57
C TYR A 16 4.82 -6.01 12.62
N ARG A 17 3.54 -6.24 12.95
CA ARG A 17 2.58 -5.13 13.11
C ARG A 17 3.00 -4.15 14.20
N ARG A 18 3.51 -4.66 15.34
CA ARG A 18 3.91 -3.85 16.48
C ARG A 18 5.22 -3.10 16.27
N ILE A 19 6.21 -3.74 15.65
CA ILE A 19 7.58 -3.21 15.51
C ILE A 19 7.75 -2.38 14.23
N VAL A 20 7.02 -2.71 13.17
CA VAL A 20 7.18 -2.05 11.86
C VAL A 20 5.94 -1.21 11.54
N LYS A 21 4.75 -1.82 11.37
CA LYS A 21 3.58 -1.07 10.88
C LYS A 21 3.17 0.07 11.80
N PHE A 22 3.06 -0.17 13.10
CA PHE A 22 2.57 0.82 14.04
C PHE A 22 3.50 2.05 14.13
N PRO A 23 4.84 1.89 14.28
CA PRO A 23 5.76 3.01 14.17
C PRO A 23 5.69 3.74 12.83
N THR A 24 5.51 3.03 11.70
CA THR A 24 5.42 3.74 10.42
C THR A 24 4.12 4.53 10.27
N LEU A 25 3.01 4.06 10.84
CA LEU A 25 1.77 4.85 10.88
C LEU A 25 1.93 6.11 11.72
N ILE A 26 2.61 6.01 12.89
CA ILE A 26 2.94 7.18 13.71
C ILE A 26 3.84 8.14 12.92
N LEU A 27 4.85 7.63 12.22
CA LEU A 27 5.74 8.44 11.39
C LEU A 27 4.95 9.17 10.29
N LEU A 28 4.05 8.48 9.57
CA LEU A 28 3.22 9.10 8.53
C LEU A 28 2.30 10.18 9.12
N PHE A 29 1.74 9.96 10.31
CA PHE A 29 0.92 10.96 11.00
C PHE A 29 1.74 12.20 11.37
N ILE A 30 2.94 12.01 11.95
CA ILE A 30 3.86 13.10 12.28
C ILE A 30 4.24 13.87 11.01
N LEU A 31 4.66 13.20 9.94
CA LEU A 31 5.03 13.84 8.68
C LEU A 31 3.87 14.64 8.07
N THR A 32 2.65 14.14 8.19
CA THR A 32 1.44 14.85 7.74
C THR A 32 1.18 16.09 8.60
N ALA A 33 1.34 15.99 9.92
CA ALA A 33 1.17 17.11 10.85
C ALA A 33 2.22 18.22 10.67
N TYR A 34 3.43 17.87 10.24
CA TYR A 34 4.50 18.82 9.89
C TYR A 34 4.44 19.32 8.44
N GLU A 35 3.37 19.00 7.70
CA GLU A 35 3.17 19.41 6.31
C GLU A 35 4.35 19.06 5.36
N ILE A 36 5.04 17.95 5.64
CA ILE A 36 6.22 17.52 4.88
C ILE A 36 5.81 17.01 3.51
N ASN A 37 6.15 17.73 2.44
CA ASN A 37 5.87 17.41 1.03
C ASN A 37 5.24 16.02 0.77
N TYR A 38 3.99 16.01 0.33
CA TYR A 38 3.19 14.81 0.10
C TYR A 38 3.88 13.76 -0.79
N LEU A 39 4.80 14.16 -1.70
CA LEU A 39 5.62 13.25 -2.49
C LEU A 39 6.45 12.31 -1.59
N ILE A 40 7.04 12.84 -0.52
CA ILE A 40 7.84 12.09 0.44
C ILE A 40 6.94 11.15 1.24
N ILE A 41 5.81 11.65 1.73
CA ILE A 41 4.83 10.86 2.49
C ILE A 41 4.33 9.67 1.66
N CYS A 42 3.95 9.91 0.39
CA CYS A 42 3.48 8.85 -0.51
C CYS A 42 4.60 7.85 -0.84
N SER A 43 5.85 8.31 -0.97
CA SER A 43 7.00 7.42 -1.20
C SER A 43 7.29 6.52 0.01
N ILE A 44 7.20 7.06 1.24
CA ILE A 44 7.33 6.27 2.48
C ILE A 44 6.18 5.28 2.59
N PHE A 45 4.96 5.71 2.26
CA PHE A 45 3.80 4.84 2.24
C PHE A 45 4.01 3.66 1.26
N VAL A 46 4.49 3.91 0.04
CA VAL A 46 4.78 2.86 -0.95
C VAL A 46 5.91 1.93 -0.48
N ALA A 47 6.95 2.47 0.15
CA ALA A 47 8.00 1.67 0.77
C ALA A 47 7.44 0.71 1.85
N THR A 48 6.43 1.14 2.62
CA THR A 48 5.75 0.23 3.56
C THR A 48 4.97 -0.89 2.89
N MET A 49 4.33 -0.62 1.76
CA MET A 49 3.64 -1.66 0.97
C MET A 49 4.64 -2.68 0.43
N ILE A 50 5.82 -2.24 -0.03
CA ILE A 50 6.89 -3.14 -0.46
C ILE A 50 7.41 -3.96 0.72
N GLY A 51 7.59 -3.35 1.89
CA GLY A 51 7.92 -4.04 3.14
C GLY A 51 6.91 -5.12 3.50
N ASP A 52 5.62 -4.84 3.36
CA ASP A 52 4.55 -5.81 3.54
C ASP A 52 4.64 -6.97 2.55
N LEU A 53 4.90 -6.71 1.27
CA LEU A 53 5.07 -7.75 0.25
C LEU A 53 6.31 -8.60 0.51
N LEU A 54 7.41 -8.01 0.98
CA LEU A 54 8.61 -8.74 1.37
C LEU A 54 8.31 -9.65 2.56
N PHE A 55 7.68 -9.12 3.60
CA PHE A 55 7.40 -9.88 4.83
C PHE A 55 6.36 -10.98 4.63
N TYR A 56 5.24 -10.68 3.96
CA TYR A 56 4.15 -11.63 3.75
C TYR A 56 4.30 -12.50 2.50
N GLY A 57 5.15 -12.11 1.57
CA GLY A 57 5.40 -12.84 0.34
C GLY A 57 6.66 -13.68 0.41
N VAL A 58 7.81 -13.03 0.60
CA VAL A 58 9.13 -13.68 0.47
C VAL A 58 9.52 -14.42 1.75
N LEU A 59 9.30 -13.79 2.92
CA LEU A 59 9.67 -14.40 4.21
C LEU A 59 8.67 -15.44 4.70
N ALA A 60 7.48 -15.48 4.12
CA ALA A 60 6.43 -16.43 4.43
C ALA A 60 6.64 -17.73 3.63
N LYS A 61 6.96 -18.84 4.31
CA LYS A 61 7.30 -20.13 3.68
C LYS A 61 6.14 -20.77 2.90
N ASP A 62 4.91 -20.31 3.11
CA ASP A 62 3.69 -20.82 2.50
C ASP A 62 3.45 -20.31 1.07
N ARG A 63 4.31 -19.43 0.53
CA ARG A 63 4.05 -18.75 -0.75
C ARG A 63 5.21 -18.90 -1.73
N LYS A 64 4.85 -19.21 -2.98
CA LYS A 64 5.78 -19.20 -4.13
C LYS A 64 6.01 -17.76 -4.62
N TYR A 65 6.50 -16.88 -3.75
CA TYR A 65 6.81 -15.51 -4.10
C TYR A 65 8.31 -15.28 -4.02
N THR A 66 8.92 -15.02 -5.18
CA THR A 66 10.37 -14.89 -5.32
C THR A 66 10.82 -13.45 -5.16
N TYR A 67 12.10 -13.23 -4.90
CA TYR A 67 12.70 -11.89 -4.92
C TYR A 67 12.53 -11.19 -6.28
N SER A 68 12.55 -11.94 -7.39
CA SER A 68 12.29 -11.39 -8.72
C SER A 68 10.86 -10.85 -8.85
N SER A 69 9.88 -11.61 -8.33
CA SER A 69 8.48 -11.15 -8.26
C SER A 69 8.34 -9.91 -7.37
N LEU A 70 9.07 -9.86 -6.25
CA LEU A 70 9.11 -8.67 -5.38
C LEU A 70 9.68 -7.45 -6.09
N MET A 71 10.78 -7.61 -6.82
CA MET A 71 11.40 -6.51 -7.56
C MET A 71 10.44 -5.96 -8.63
N THR A 72 9.74 -6.85 -9.33
CA THR A 72 8.75 -6.46 -10.34
C THR A 72 7.60 -5.67 -9.70
N ASP A 73 7.02 -6.18 -8.62
CA ASP A 73 5.95 -5.50 -7.89
C ASP A 73 6.41 -4.15 -7.30
N ALA A 74 7.65 -4.07 -6.80
CA ALA A 74 8.24 -2.84 -6.29
C ALA A 74 8.40 -1.79 -7.40
N LEU A 75 8.92 -2.16 -8.56
CA LEU A 75 9.03 -1.26 -9.71
C LEU A 75 7.66 -0.75 -10.16
N ILE A 76 6.65 -1.63 -10.21
CA ILE A 76 5.28 -1.23 -10.55
C ILE A 76 4.73 -0.26 -9.49
N LEU A 77 4.91 -0.55 -8.21
CA LEU A 77 4.47 0.34 -7.12
C LEU A 77 5.14 1.71 -7.17
N TYR A 78 6.43 1.79 -7.49
CA TYR A 78 7.12 3.06 -7.69
C TYR A 78 6.62 3.81 -8.92
N ALA A 79 6.37 3.11 -10.04
CA ALA A 79 5.77 3.71 -11.22
C ALA A 79 4.37 4.25 -10.92
N VAL A 80 3.54 3.49 -10.20
CA VAL A 80 2.22 3.91 -9.72
C VAL A 80 2.32 5.13 -8.81
N ASN A 81 3.27 5.14 -7.87
CA ASN A 81 3.52 6.29 -7.00
C ASN A 81 3.85 7.54 -7.80
N PHE A 82 4.78 7.43 -8.74
CA PHE A 82 5.18 8.54 -9.61
C PHE A 82 3.99 9.05 -10.43
N LEU A 83 3.23 8.16 -11.06
CA LEU A 83 2.07 8.52 -11.88
C LEU A 83 0.97 9.19 -11.04
N ALA A 84 0.67 8.64 -9.87
CA ALA A 84 -0.33 9.22 -8.97
C ALA A 84 0.12 10.60 -8.46
N THR A 85 1.34 10.72 -7.96
CA THR A 85 1.80 11.92 -7.26
C THR A 85 2.25 13.05 -8.18
N VAL A 86 2.89 12.76 -9.31
CA VAL A 86 3.44 13.78 -10.22
C VAL A 86 2.47 14.13 -11.33
N TYR A 87 1.67 13.17 -11.80
CA TYR A 87 0.72 13.40 -12.89
C TYR A 87 -0.72 13.56 -12.38
N VAL A 88 -1.27 12.57 -11.69
CA VAL A 88 -2.72 12.56 -11.41
C VAL A 88 -3.10 13.62 -10.38
N THR A 89 -2.45 13.63 -9.22
CA THR A 89 -2.79 14.55 -8.11
C THR A 89 -2.73 16.01 -8.55
N PRO A 90 -1.66 16.53 -9.17
CA PRO A 90 -1.63 17.94 -9.58
C PRO A 90 -2.73 18.31 -10.56
N ASN A 91 -3.05 17.42 -11.52
CA ASN A 91 -4.13 17.65 -12.47
C ASN A 91 -5.49 17.68 -11.75
N VAL A 92 -5.78 16.70 -10.90
CA VAL A 92 -7.03 16.63 -10.13
C VAL A 92 -7.19 17.84 -9.22
N SER A 93 -6.14 18.22 -8.51
CA SER A 93 -6.16 19.39 -7.62
C SER A 93 -6.40 20.68 -8.40
N ASN A 94 -5.79 20.85 -9.57
CA ASN A 94 -6.05 22.00 -10.45
C ASN A 94 -7.51 22.05 -10.92
N TYR A 95 -8.10 20.92 -11.30
CA TYR A 95 -9.53 20.88 -11.65
C TYR A 95 -10.42 21.27 -10.47
N ILE A 96 -10.13 20.79 -9.26
CA ILE A 96 -10.97 21.01 -8.08
C ILE A 96 -10.89 22.45 -7.58
N VAL A 97 -9.71 23.09 -7.64
CA VAL A 97 -9.55 24.52 -7.37
C VAL A 97 -10.40 25.36 -8.33
N ASN A 98 -10.47 24.97 -9.61
CA ASN A 98 -11.31 25.67 -10.60
C ASN A 98 -12.83 25.54 -10.34
N PHE A 99 -13.26 24.55 -9.54
CA PHE A 99 -14.67 24.36 -9.17
C PHE A 99 -15.06 25.04 -7.85
N ASN A 100 -14.21 25.88 -7.26
CA ASN A 100 -14.42 26.53 -5.95
C ASN A 100 -14.72 25.55 -4.80
N ALA A 101 -14.43 24.26 -4.97
CA ALA A 101 -14.46 23.26 -3.92
C ALA A 101 -13.10 23.29 -3.19
N VAL A 102 -12.76 24.43 -2.59
CA VAL A 102 -11.52 24.57 -1.84
C VAL A 102 -11.67 23.81 -0.54
N ALA A 103 -10.90 22.73 -0.37
CA ALA A 103 -10.73 22.11 0.93
C ALA A 103 -9.93 23.08 1.83
N ASP A 104 -10.37 23.26 3.08
CA ASP A 104 -9.72 24.13 4.09
C ASP A 104 -8.23 23.77 4.33
N ASN A 105 -7.80 22.59 3.87
CA ASN A 105 -6.40 22.18 3.92
C ASN A 105 -5.97 21.47 2.61
N PRO A 106 -5.50 22.23 1.59
CA PRO A 106 -5.16 21.69 0.26
C PRO A 106 -4.00 20.68 0.32
N TYR A 107 -3.18 20.77 1.37
CA TYR A 107 -2.07 19.87 1.60
C TYR A 107 -2.53 18.45 1.96
N ILE A 108 -3.40 18.33 2.98
CA ILE A 108 -4.00 17.05 3.38
C ILE A 108 -4.80 16.44 2.23
N PHE A 109 -5.50 17.30 1.48
CA PHE A 109 -6.26 16.88 0.30
C PHE A 109 -5.38 16.20 -0.76
N ASN A 110 -4.22 16.79 -1.09
CA ASN A 110 -3.27 16.21 -2.03
C ASN A 110 -2.71 14.86 -1.55
N ILE A 111 -2.48 14.70 -0.24
CA ILE A 111 -2.09 13.40 0.34
C ILE A 111 -3.20 12.37 0.12
N ILE A 112 -4.44 12.70 0.48
CA ILE A 112 -5.58 11.77 0.39
C ILE A 112 -5.79 11.33 -1.06
N ILE A 113 -5.79 12.27 -2.00
CA ILE A 113 -5.93 11.97 -3.44
C ILE A 113 -4.80 11.05 -3.90
N SER A 114 -3.55 11.40 -3.58
CA SER A 114 -2.39 10.62 -4.01
C SER A 114 -2.45 9.19 -3.49
N LEU A 115 -2.76 9.02 -2.20
CA LEU A 115 -2.91 7.70 -1.60
C LEU A 115 -4.07 6.92 -2.24
N ALA A 116 -5.21 7.56 -2.50
CA ALA A 116 -6.35 6.94 -3.15
C ALA A 116 -6.00 6.41 -4.55
N PHE A 117 -5.31 7.21 -5.37
CA PHE A 117 -4.88 6.78 -6.70
C PHE A 117 -3.80 5.71 -6.67
N ILE A 118 -2.84 5.79 -5.74
CA ILE A 118 -1.84 4.72 -5.53
C ILE A 118 -2.56 3.40 -5.24
N TYR A 119 -3.52 3.41 -4.31
CA TYR A 119 -4.31 2.23 -3.98
C TYR A 119 -5.13 1.72 -5.17
N LEU A 120 -5.79 2.63 -5.91
CA LEU A 120 -6.64 2.27 -7.04
C LEU A 120 -5.82 1.66 -8.19
N PHE A 121 -4.70 2.27 -8.56
CA PHE A 121 -3.83 1.71 -9.60
C PHE A 121 -3.21 0.40 -9.16
N TRP A 122 -2.77 0.28 -7.90
CA TRP A 122 -2.28 -0.98 -7.38
C TRP A 122 -3.36 -2.07 -7.38
N PHE A 123 -4.61 -1.72 -7.02
CA PHE A 123 -5.77 -2.61 -7.14
C PHE A 123 -5.94 -3.11 -8.58
N VAL A 124 -5.88 -2.21 -9.57
CA VAL A 124 -6.00 -2.59 -11.00
C VAL A 124 -4.87 -3.52 -11.42
N VAL A 125 -3.63 -3.22 -11.02
CA VAL A 125 -2.47 -4.10 -11.30
C VAL A 125 -2.71 -5.50 -10.73
N LEU A 126 -3.18 -5.61 -9.48
CA LEU A 126 -3.45 -6.90 -8.86
C LEU A 126 -4.58 -7.66 -9.56
N LEU A 127 -5.61 -6.98 -10.09
CA LEU A 127 -6.64 -7.62 -10.91
C LEU A 127 -6.09 -8.17 -12.21
N VAL A 128 -5.26 -7.38 -12.92
CA VAL A 128 -4.61 -7.83 -14.15
C VAL A 128 -3.69 -9.02 -13.88
N GLN A 129 -2.87 -8.96 -12.84
CA GLN A 129 -2.02 -10.09 -12.43
C GLN A 129 -2.84 -11.34 -12.09
N LYS A 130 -4.00 -11.19 -11.44
CA LYS A 130 -4.92 -12.29 -11.16
C LYS A 130 -5.54 -12.87 -12.43
N SER A 131 -5.89 -12.04 -13.41
CA SER A 131 -6.43 -12.51 -14.68
C SER A 131 -5.39 -13.28 -15.50
N LEU A 132 -4.11 -12.89 -15.41
CA LEU A 132 -3.02 -13.51 -16.14
C LEU A 132 -2.46 -14.76 -15.44
N SER A 133 -2.58 -14.83 -14.11
CA SER A 133 -2.07 -15.94 -13.32
C SER A 133 -3.17 -16.92 -12.95
N ASN A 134 -2.97 -18.21 -13.22
CA ASN A 134 -3.87 -19.28 -12.79
C ASN A 134 -3.92 -19.50 -11.26
N ASN A 135 -3.26 -18.62 -10.49
CA ASN A 135 -3.14 -18.70 -9.05
C ASN A 135 -4.33 -18.00 -8.36
N LYS A 136 -5.25 -18.82 -7.83
CA LYS A 136 -6.48 -18.35 -7.17
C LYS A 136 -6.25 -17.62 -5.83
N ASN A 137 -5.02 -17.63 -5.29
CA ASN A 137 -4.77 -17.14 -3.94
C ASN A 137 -4.43 -15.63 -3.92
N ASN A 138 -5.44 -14.82 -3.62
CA ASN A 138 -5.41 -13.35 -3.55
C ASN A 138 -4.67 -12.80 -2.30
N TRP A 139 -3.50 -13.33 -2.00
CA TRP A 139 -2.82 -13.00 -0.75
C TRP A 139 -2.22 -11.59 -0.73
N LYS A 140 -1.81 -11.06 -1.90
CA LYS A 140 -1.27 -9.71 -2.04
C LYS A 140 -2.28 -8.65 -1.56
N TRP A 141 -3.57 -8.86 -1.85
CA TRP A 141 -4.69 -8.06 -1.36
C TRP A 141 -4.78 -7.97 0.16
N LYS A 142 -4.54 -9.10 0.84
CA LYS A 142 -4.54 -9.17 2.31
C LYS A 142 -3.29 -8.50 2.89
N ALA A 143 -2.16 -8.62 2.21
CA ALA A 143 -0.90 -8.00 2.62
C ALA A 143 -0.94 -6.47 2.50
N SER A 144 -1.46 -5.97 1.37
CA SER A 144 -1.60 -4.54 1.10
C SER A 144 -2.79 -3.88 1.84
N GLY A 145 -3.56 -4.64 2.62
CA GLY A 145 -4.65 -4.10 3.45
C GLY A 145 -5.91 -3.68 2.67
N LEU A 146 -5.98 -3.95 1.36
CA LEU A 146 -7.08 -3.55 0.48
C LEU A 146 -8.40 -4.24 0.84
N PHE A 147 -8.34 -5.49 1.29
CA PHE A 147 -9.52 -6.22 1.79
C PHE A 147 -9.11 -7.12 2.95
N ASN A 148 -9.49 -6.74 4.17
CA ASN A 148 -9.56 -7.70 5.25
C ASN A 148 -10.71 -8.66 4.94
N SER A 149 -10.56 -9.94 5.26
CA SER A 149 -11.40 -11.04 4.78
C SER A 149 -12.86 -11.08 5.27
N THR A 150 -13.47 -9.94 5.58
CA THR A 150 -14.89 -9.79 5.89
C THR A 150 -15.78 -9.75 4.64
N LEU A 151 -15.24 -9.49 3.44
CA LEU A 151 -15.97 -9.62 2.16
C LEU A 151 -16.01 -11.08 1.67
N LYS A 152 -16.33 -12.01 2.57
CA LYS A 152 -16.58 -13.43 2.24
C LYS A 152 -18.06 -13.82 2.39
N ALA A 153 -18.98 -12.87 2.54
CA ALA A 153 -20.35 -13.18 2.96
C ALA A 153 -21.51 -12.50 2.21
N SER A 154 -21.34 -11.74 1.11
CA SER A 154 -22.52 -11.07 0.53
C SER A 154 -22.59 -10.84 -0.98
N PHE A 155 -21.61 -11.24 -1.78
CA PHE A 155 -21.68 -11.07 -3.26
C PHE A 155 -21.95 -12.38 -4.04
N LEU A 156 -22.45 -13.41 -3.35
CA LEU A 156 -22.96 -14.65 -3.95
C LEU A 156 -24.39 -14.95 -3.47
N ARG A 157 -25.28 -13.95 -3.55
CA ARG A 157 -26.72 -14.16 -3.64
C ARG A 157 -27.26 -13.37 -4.81
#